data_AF-A0A836TAA3-F1
#
_entry.id   AF-A0A836TAA3-F1
#
_cell.length_a   1.000
_cell.length_b   1.000
_cell.length_c   1.000
_cell.angle_alpha   90.00
_cell.angle_beta   90.00
_cell.angle_gamma   90.00
#
_symmetry.space_group_name_H-M   'P 1'
#
loop_
_entity.id
_entity.type
_entity.pdbx_description
1 polymer ?
#
loop_
_entity_poly.entity_id
_entity_poly.type
_entity_poly.pdbx_seq_one_letter_code
_entity_poly.pdbx_strand_id
1 'polypeptide(L)'
;MSDPKLQEKIMDALKTVQDPDLHKDIVSLGFVKNLNIDSGNVKFDVELTTPACPVKEQLRTECETKVKAIDGVEQVDVNMTAVVRSTEHSQPVLPGVKNIIAVASGKGGVGKSTVSTNL
;
A
#
# COMPACT_ATOMS: atom_id res chain seq x y z
N MET A 1 -12.29 15.82 -21.74
CA MET A 1 -13.33 14.79 -21.88
C MET A 1 -12.61 13.46 -21.80
N SER A 2 -12.90 12.62 -20.82
CA SER A 2 -12.22 11.33 -20.66
C SER A 2 -12.67 10.40 -21.79
N ASP A 3 -11.74 9.91 -22.60
CA ASP A 3 -12.04 9.00 -23.72
C ASP A 3 -12.49 7.62 -23.20
N PRO A 4 -13.78 7.25 -23.30
CA PRO A 4 -14.29 6.03 -22.66
C PRO A 4 -13.64 4.76 -23.23
N LYS A 5 -13.34 4.78 -24.53
CA LYS A 5 -12.65 3.68 -25.23
C LYS A 5 -11.22 3.48 -24.74
N LEU A 6 -10.51 4.56 -24.43
CA LEU A 6 -9.12 4.46 -23.95
C LEU A 6 -9.11 3.97 -22.50
N GLN A 7 -10.07 4.43 -21.70
CA GLN A 7 -10.25 3.96 -20.33
C GLN A 7 -10.49 2.44 -20.26
N GLU A 8 -11.39 1.89 -21.07
CA GLU A 8 -11.62 0.44 -21.11
C GLU A 8 -10.36 -0.34 -21.48
N LYS A 9 -9.61 0.12 -22.49
CA LYS A 9 -8.33 -0.50 -22.88
C LYS A 9 -7.30 -0.49 -21.75
N ILE A 10 -7.19 0.64 -21.03
CA ILE A 10 -6.27 0.76 -19.90
C ILE A 10 -6.70 -0.17 -18.77
N MET A 11 -7.99 -0.23 -18.45
CA MET A 11 -8.51 -1.15 -17.44
C MET A 11 -8.25 -2.62 -17.80
N ASP A 12 -8.42 -3.01 -19.06
CA ASP A 12 -8.11 -4.38 -19.50
C ASP A 12 -6.62 -4.68 -19.48
N ALA A 13 -5.75 -3.73 -19.83
CA ALA A 13 -4.31 -3.90 -19.69
C ALA A 13 -3.89 -4.04 -18.22
N LEU A 14 -4.44 -3.22 -17.33
CA LEU A 14 -4.15 -3.26 -15.89
C LEU A 14 -4.65 -4.55 -15.24
N LYS A 15 -5.73 -5.17 -15.72
CA LYS A 15 -6.17 -6.51 -15.26
C LYS A 15 -5.14 -7.61 -15.53
N THR A 16 -4.28 -7.44 -16.54
CA THR A 16 -3.21 -8.42 -16.82
C THR A 16 -2.03 -8.30 -15.87
N VAL A 17 -1.93 -7.19 -15.12
CA VAL A 17 -0.89 -6.99 -14.12
C VAL A 17 -1.32 -7.67 -12.83
N GLN A 18 -0.59 -8.72 -12.46
CA GLN A 18 -0.82 -9.48 -11.24
C GLN A 18 0.15 -9.02 -10.15
N ASP A 19 -0.39 -8.87 -8.95
CA ASP A 19 0.42 -8.64 -7.77
C ASP A 19 1.21 -9.93 -7.42
N PRO A 20 2.55 -9.86 -7.27
CA PRO A 20 3.36 -11.05 -7.03
C PRO A 20 3.19 -11.62 -5.60
N ASP A 21 2.69 -10.82 -4.65
CA ASP A 21 2.46 -11.27 -3.27
C ASP A 21 1.07 -11.94 -3.14
N LEU A 22 0.05 -11.35 -3.79
CA LEU A 22 -1.35 -11.78 -3.68
C LEU A 22 -1.81 -12.69 -4.82
N HIS A 23 -1.02 -12.82 -5.89
CA HIS A 23 -1.36 -13.53 -7.14
C HIS A 23 -2.73 -13.15 -7.70
N LYS A 24 -3.12 -11.89 -7.50
CA LYS A 24 -4.40 -11.33 -7.92
C LYS A 24 -4.17 -10.06 -8.71
N ASP A 25 -5.12 -9.76 -9.57
CA ASP A 25 -5.08 -8.58 -10.42
C ASP A 25 -5.30 -7.30 -9.61
N ILE A 26 -4.46 -6.29 -9.89
CA ILE A 26 -4.44 -5.00 -9.19
C ILE A 26 -5.77 -4.23 -9.30
N VAL A 27 -6.55 -4.52 -10.34
CA VAL A 27 -7.88 -3.94 -10.59
C VAL A 27 -8.92 -4.57 -9.67
N SER A 28 -9.00 -5.92 -9.56
CA SER A 28 -9.96 -6.55 -8.64
C SER A 28 -9.59 -6.33 -7.17
N LEU A 29 -8.30 -6.14 -6.87
CA LEU A 29 -7.86 -5.73 -5.53
C LEU A 29 -8.26 -4.28 -5.19
N GLY A 30 -8.70 -3.49 -6.17
CA GLY A 30 -9.08 -2.10 -5.96
C GLY A 30 -7.91 -1.19 -5.60
N PHE A 31 -6.69 -1.57 -5.99
CA PHE A 31 -5.47 -0.79 -5.71
C PHE A 31 -5.35 0.43 -6.63
N VAL A 32 -5.92 0.36 -7.84
CA VAL A 32 -5.93 1.48 -8.79
C VAL A 32 -6.99 2.51 -8.37
N LYS A 33 -6.54 3.74 -8.08
CA LYS A 33 -7.38 4.88 -7.72
C LYS A 33 -7.05 6.10 -8.57
N ASN A 34 -7.96 7.07 -8.60
CA ASN A 34 -7.77 8.37 -9.25
C ASN A 34 -7.27 8.26 -10.71
N LEU A 35 -7.84 7.33 -11.48
CA LEU A 35 -7.51 7.18 -12.89
C LEU A 35 -7.98 8.41 -13.67
N ASN A 36 -7.03 9.16 -14.19
CA ASN A 36 -7.22 10.35 -14.98
C ASN A 36 -6.54 10.18 -16.34
N ILE A 37 -7.29 10.46 -17.41
CA ILE A 37 -6.83 10.34 -18.78
C ILE A 37 -7.06 11.69 -19.44
N ASP A 38 -5.97 12.32 -19.86
CA ASP A 38 -5.99 13.60 -20.57
C ASP A 38 -5.21 13.50 -21.87
N SER A 39 -5.91 13.41 -23.01
CA SER A 39 -5.34 13.52 -24.35
C SER A 39 -4.07 12.67 -24.59
N GLY A 40 -4.03 11.45 -24.04
CA GLY A 40 -2.89 10.52 -24.13
C GLY A 40 -1.94 10.51 -22.94
N ASN A 41 -2.11 11.41 -21.98
CA ASN A 41 -1.50 11.33 -20.65
C ASN A 41 -2.38 10.51 -19.71
N VAL A 42 -1.84 9.43 -19.16
CA VAL A 42 -2.54 8.55 -18.22
C VAL A 42 -1.91 8.69 -16.84
N LYS A 43 -2.70 9.14 -15.87
CA LYS A 43 -2.33 9.28 -14.46
C LYS A 43 -3.19 8.38 -13.60
N PHE A 44 -2.58 7.60 -12.72
CA PHE A 44 -3.33 6.83 -11.73
C PHE A 44 -2.50 6.59 -10.48
N ASP A 45 -3.20 6.47 -9.37
CA ASP A 45 -2.62 6.11 -8.08
C ASP A 45 -2.73 4.60 -7.88
N VAL A 46 -1.67 3.98 -7.35
CA VAL A 46 -1.69 2.59 -6.92
C VAL A 46 -1.46 2.56 -5.42
N GLU A 47 -2.46 2.14 -4.66
CA GLU A 47 -2.40 2.03 -3.20
C GLU A 47 -2.04 0.60 -2.80
N LEU A 48 -0.77 0.38 -2.46
CA LEU A 48 -0.25 -0.93 -2.06
C LEU A 48 -0.38 -1.14 -0.55
N THR A 49 -0.70 -2.37 -0.14
CA THR A 49 -0.82 -2.77 1.27
C THR A 49 0.53 -3.00 1.96
N THR A 50 1.63 -3.13 1.21
CA THR A 50 2.97 -3.41 1.74
C THR A 50 3.95 -2.28 1.38
N PRO A 51 4.70 -1.73 2.36
CA PRO A 51 5.66 -0.65 2.10
C PRO A 51 7.01 -1.11 1.52
N ALA A 52 7.20 -2.41 1.28
CA ALA A 52 8.51 -2.97 0.94
C ALA A 52 8.83 -2.83 -0.56
N CYS A 53 9.71 -1.88 -0.91
CA CYS A 53 10.47 -1.90 -2.18
C CYS A 53 11.35 -3.16 -2.19
N PRO A 54 11.03 -4.15 -3.04
CA PRO A 54 11.31 -4.09 -4.48
C PRO A 54 10.09 -4.31 -5.39
N VAL A 55 8.99 -4.81 -4.84
CA VAL A 55 7.79 -5.17 -5.61
C VAL A 55 7.13 -3.94 -6.23
N LYS A 56 7.13 -2.81 -5.51
CA LYS A 56 6.59 -1.52 -5.98
C LYS A 56 7.22 -1.05 -7.30
N GLU A 57 8.55 -1.14 -7.43
CA GLU A 57 9.25 -0.66 -8.63
C GLU A 57 8.99 -1.59 -9.83
N GLN A 58 8.93 -2.91 -9.59
CA GLN A 58 8.63 -3.90 -10.62
C GLN A 58 7.21 -3.73 -11.14
N LEU A 59 6.23 -3.66 -10.23
CA LEU A 59 4.81 -3.47 -10.56
C LEU A 59 4.61 -2.16 -11.33
N ARG A 60 5.32 -1.10 -10.94
CA ARG A 60 5.30 0.19 -11.64
C ARG A 60 5.79 0.05 -13.06
N THR A 61 6.96 -0.54 -13.23
CA THR A 61 7.59 -0.73 -14.55
C THR A 61 6.71 -1.58 -15.46
N GLU A 62 6.11 -2.64 -14.91
CA GLU A 62 5.21 -3.53 -15.63
C GLU A 62 3.91 -2.81 -16.05
N CYS A 63 3.29 -2.05 -15.14
CA CYS A 63 2.14 -1.20 -15.46
C CYS A 63 2.49 -0.18 -16.55
N GLU A 64 3.59 0.55 -16.40
CA GLU A 64 4.04 1.54 -17.38
C GLU A 64 4.27 0.90 -18.76
N THR A 65 4.92 -0.27 -18.81
CA THR A 65 5.18 -0.98 -20.07
C THR A 65 3.88 -1.44 -20.73
N LYS A 66 2.94 -2.00 -19.96
CA LYS A 66 1.64 -2.47 -20.47
C LYS A 66 0.76 -1.33 -20.96
N VAL A 67 0.72 -0.22 -20.22
CA VAL A 67 -0.10 0.94 -20.58
C VAL A 67 0.51 1.72 -21.74
N LYS A 68 1.85 1.83 -21.84
CA LYS A 68 2.54 2.40 -23.01
C LYS A 68 2.33 1.62 -24.30
N ALA A 69 2.06 0.32 -24.22
CA ALA A 69 1.81 -0.50 -25.40
C ALA A 69 0.43 -0.23 -26.04
N ILE A 70 -0.44 0.57 -25.40
CA ILE A 70 -1.76 0.90 -25.90
C ILE A 70 -1.67 2.08 -26.87
N ASP A 71 -2.19 1.91 -28.09
CA ASP A 71 -2.36 2.99 -29.07
C ASP A 71 -3.19 4.14 -28.49
N GLY A 72 -2.57 5.32 -28.41
CA GLY A 72 -3.17 6.54 -27.87
C GLY A 72 -2.60 6.98 -26.52
N VAL A 73 -1.67 6.23 -25.92
CA VAL A 73 -0.94 6.64 -24.70
C VAL A 73 0.42 7.20 -25.08
N GLU A 74 0.66 8.48 -24.77
CA GLU A 74 1.96 9.13 -24.96
C GLU A 74 2.81 9.06 -23.69
N GLN A 75 2.18 9.28 -22.54
CA GLN A 75 2.87 9.34 -21.25
C GLN A 75 2.03 8.69 -20.15
N VAL A 76 2.71 7.98 -19.26
CA VAL A 76 2.13 7.26 -18.12
C VAL A 76 2.82 7.77 -16.87
N ASP A 77 2.02 8.16 -15.88
CA ASP A 77 2.50 8.61 -14.58
C ASP A 77 1.77 7.82 -13.49
N VAL A 78 2.52 6.90 -12.89
CA VAL A 78 2.04 5.96 -11.87
C VAL A 78 2.49 6.45 -10.51
N ASN A 79 1.54 6.91 -9.70
CA ASN A 79 1.81 7.37 -8.36
C ASN A 79 1.56 6.25 -7.35
N MET A 80 2.65 5.60 -6.93
CA MET A 80 2.61 4.50 -5.99
C MET A 80 2.54 5.02 -4.55
N THR A 81 1.36 4.97 -3.94
CA THR A 81 1.17 5.29 -2.53
C THR A 81 1.18 4.00 -1.70
N ALA A 82 1.81 4.06 -0.54
CA ALA A 82 1.75 2.96 0.43
C ALA A 82 0.95 3.49 1.62
N VAL A 83 -0.28 3.02 1.75
CA VAL A 83 -1.00 3.19 3.01
C VAL A 83 -0.58 2.03 3.87
N VAL A 84 0.42 2.29 4.72
CA VAL A 84 0.68 1.42 5.85
C VAL A 84 -0.55 1.58 6.76
N ARG A 85 -1.56 0.75 6.54
CA ARG A 85 -2.44 0.41 7.65
C ARG A 85 -1.53 -0.26 8.64
N SER A 86 -0.98 0.52 9.57
CA SER A 86 -0.60 -0.02 10.86
C SER A 86 -1.77 -0.93 11.22
N THR A 87 -1.50 -2.23 11.35
CA THR A 87 -2.40 -3.06 12.11
C THR A 87 -2.53 -2.33 13.43
N GLU A 88 -3.68 -1.71 13.62
CA GLU A 88 -4.14 -1.41 14.95
C GLU A 88 -4.22 -2.77 15.63
N HIS A 89 -3.11 -3.21 16.22
CA HIS A 89 -3.15 -3.84 17.53
C HIS A 89 -3.63 -2.78 18.54
N SER A 90 -4.80 -2.19 18.25
CA SER A 90 -5.69 -1.52 19.17
C SER A 90 -6.75 -2.54 19.58
N GLN A 91 -6.34 -3.79 19.84
CA GLN A 91 -6.97 -4.46 20.97
C GLN A 91 -6.37 -3.75 22.17
N PRO A 92 -7.14 -2.97 22.94
CA PRO A 92 -6.65 -2.48 24.22
C PRO A 92 -6.26 -3.74 25.00
N VAL A 93 -4.96 -3.92 25.21
CA VAL A 93 -4.44 -5.08 25.96
C VAL A 93 -5.15 -5.14 27.32
N LEU A 94 -5.62 -3.99 27.82
CA LEU A 94 -6.58 -3.81 28.91
C LEU A 94 -7.46 -2.55 28.70
N PRO A 95 -8.80 -2.65 28.65
CA PRO A 95 -9.67 -1.46 28.65
C PRO A 95 -9.64 -0.75 30.02
N GLY A 96 -9.52 0.59 30.01
CA GLY A 96 -9.60 1.44 31.22
C GLY A 96 -8.25 1.98 31.73
N VAL A 97 -7.13 1.62 31.12
CA VAL A 97 -5.80 2.10 31.52
C VAL A 97 -5.39 3.28 30.63
N LYS A 98 -5.20 4.46 31.22
CA LYS A 98 -4.81 5.69 30.49
C LYS A 98 -3.37 5.68 30.00
N ASN A 99 -2.45 5.02 30.72
CA ASN A 99 -1.03 5.02 30.43
C ASN A 99 -0.44 3.62 30.65
N ILE A 100 0.27 3.08 29.66
CA ILE A 100 0.98 1.81 29.76
C ILE A 100 2.48 2.10 29.71
N ILE A 101 3.21 1.75 30.77
CA ILE A 101 4.68 1.86 30.82
C ILE A 101 5.25 0.46 30.69
N ALA A 102 5.90 0.17 29.56
CA ALA A 102 6.64 -1.07 29.38
C ALA A 102 8.00 -0.97 30.08
N VAL A 103 8.22 -1.79 31.11
CA VAL A 103 9.52 -1.89 31.80
C VAL A 103 10.17 -3.21 31.39
N ALA A 104 11.19 -3.14 30.53
CA ALA A 104 12.01 -4.29 30.19
C ALA A 104 13.20 -4.39 31.16
N SER A 105 13.30 -5.51 31.87
CA SER A 105 14.43 -5.79 32.78
C SER A 105 15.63 -6.31 31.98
N GLY A 106 16.50 -5.40 31.54
CA GLY A 106 17.85 -5.75 31.08
C GLY A 106 18.63 -6.32 32.25
N LYS A 107 18.83 -7.64 32.30
CA LYS A 107 19.65 -8.33 33.29
C LYS A 107 21.05 -7.69 33.40
N GLY A 108 21.27 -6.93 34.47
CA GLY A 108 22.54 -6.26 34.76
C GLY A 108 22.62 -5.87 36.22
N GLY A 109 23.30 -6.68 37.01
CA GLY A 109 23.74 -6.34 38.36
C GLY A 109 22.72 -6.61 39.46
N VAL A 110 23.06 -7.52 40.35
CA VAL A 110 22.35 -7.90 41.57
C VAL A 110 21.97 -6.68 42.45
N GLY A 111 20.71 -6.63 42.90
CA GLY A 111 20.28 -5.89 44.08
C GLY A 111 19.45 -4.60 43.87
N LYS A 112 18.12 -4.75 43.88
CA LYS A 112 17.15 -3.99 44.70
C LYS A 112 15.74 -4.49 44.41
N SER A 113 15.17 -5.26 45.34
CA SER A 113 13.77 -5.71 45.29
C SER A 113 12.85 -4.50 45.22
N THR A 114 12.06 -4.41 44.14
CA THR A 114 10.97 -3.42 44.04
C THR A 114 9.66 -4.12 44.36
N VAL A 115 8.99 -3.71 45.43
CA VAL A 115 7.60 -4.09 45.75
C VAL A 115 6.69 -2.95 45.31
N SER A 116 5.59 -3.28 44.64
CA SER A 116 4.53 -2.33 44.28
C SER A 116 3.26 -2.65 45.08
N THR A 117 2.65 -1.63 45.67
CA THR A 117 1.33 -1.71 46.35
C THR A 117 0.30 -0.97 45.51
N ASN A 118 -0.88 -1.57 45.37
CA ASN A 118 -2.06 -1.00 44.74
C ASN A 118 -2.93 -0.29 45.81
N LEU A 119 -3.34 0.96 45.57
CA LEU A 119 -4.29 1.72 46.40
C LEU A 119 -5.63 1.82 45.69
#